data_AF-A0A6I1LDZ7-F1
#
_entry.id   AF-A0A6I1LDZ7-F1
#
_cell.length_a   1.000
_cell.length_b   1.000
_cell.length_c   1.000
_cell.angle_alpha   90.00
_cell.angle_beta   90.00
_cell.angle_gamma   90.00
#
_symmetry.space_group_name_H-M   'P 1'
#
loop_
_entity.id
_entity.type
_entity.pdbx_description
1 polymer ?
#
loop_
_entity_poly.entity_id
_entity_poly.type
_entity_poly.pdbx_seq_one_letter_code
_entity_poly.pdbx_strand_id
1 'polypeptide(L)'
;MAVVTTKSTAVTNADALPQTLSPQRIDGGRIRERVGVIEAGAADSIGSIYRLMRINSVDRVSRLLLSCDAITTAVGDIGIYDISAVNSGAVVDADFFASAQALTSALVNQDVTHEADAADAGTGFGLADVEKPLWQALGLAADPGKQYDVAITLTAAATGAGTVVLRLQYIDGN
;
A
#
# COMPACT_ATOMS: atom_id res chain seq x y z
N MET A 1 1.38 24.97 -29.05
CA MET A 1 1.42 23.62 -28.45
C MET A 1 0.51 22.72 -29.28
N ALA A 2 0.93 21.49 -29.59
CA ALA A 2 0.07 20.55 -30.32
C ALA A 2 -1.01 20.01 -29.39
N VAL A 3 -2.22 19.83 -29.91
CA VAL A 3 -3.28 19.08 -29.21
C VAL A 3 -2.96 17.59 -29.38
N VAL A 4 -2.87 16.86 -28.27
CA VAL A 4 -2.51 15.43 -28.26
C VAL A 4 -3.67 14.62 -27.68
N THR A 5 -3.91 13.43 -28.23
CA THR A 5 -4.80 12.42 -27.66
C THR A 5 -3.96 11.20 -27.30
N THR A 6 -3.97 10.82 -26.03
CA THR A 6 -3.35 9.59 -25.51
C THR A 6 -4.44 8.68 -24.94
N LYS A 7 -4.17 7.38 -24.92
CA LYS A 7 -5.10 6.35 -24.42
C LYS A 7 -4.42 5.54 -23.33
N SER A 8 -5.19 5.14 -22.32
CA SER A 8 -4.73 4.16 -21.34
C SER A 8 -4.69 2.75 -21.95
N THR A 9 -4.08 1.82 -21.22
CA THR A 9 -3.98 0.41 -21.61
C THR A 9 -5.37 -0.18 -21.91
N ALA A 10 -6.35 0.05 -21.02
CA ALA A 10 -7.69 -0.51 -21.17
C ALA A 10 -8.42 0.00 -22.44
N VAL A 11 -8.34 1.31 -22.72
CA VAL A 11 -8.95 1.90 -23.92
C VAL A 11 -8.25 1.43 -25.19
N THR A 12 -6.92 1.36 -25.17
CA THR A 12 -6.12 0.87 -26.30
C THR A 12 -6.49 -0.58 -26.66
N ASN A 13 -6.64 -1.43 -25.65
CA ASN A 13 -7.02 -2.83 -25.82
C ASN A 13 -8.46 -2.99 -26.37
N ALA A 14 -9.38 -2.17 -25.89
CA ALA A 14 -10.78 -2.17 -26.33
C ALA A 14 -10.93 -1.74 -27.81
N ASP A 15 -10.11 -0.79 -28.26
CA ASP A 15 -10.13 -0.28 -29.65
C ASP A 15 -9.37 -1.17 -30.65
N ALA A 16 -8.64 -2.19 -30.20
CA ALA A 16 -7.88 -3.08 -31.07
C ALA A 16 -8.82 -3.94 -31.95
N LEU A 17 -8.39 -4.24 -33.19
CA LEU A 17 -9.08 -5.15 -34.11
C LEU A 17 -8.10 -6.20 -34.64
N PRO A 18 -8.18 -7.48 -34.20
CA PRO A 18 -9.13 -8.01 -33.21
C PRO A 18 -8.91 -7.45 -31.80
N GLN A 19 -9.98 -7.43 -31.00
CA GLN A 19 -9.96 -6.89 -29.63
C GLN A 19 -8.94 -7.63 -28.77
N THR A 20 -8.11 -6.86 -28.05
CA THR A 20 -7.16 -7.41 -27.07
C THR A 20 -7.81 -7.34 -25.70
N LEU A 21 -7.68 -8.40 -24.90
CA LEU A 21 -8.24 -8.41 -23.54
C LEU A 21 -7.31 -7.70 -22.57
N SER A 22 -7.86 -6.79 -21.79
CA SER A 22 -7.15 -6.19 -20.66
C SER A 22 -7.03 -7.19 -19.51
N PRO A 23 -5.94 -7.15 -18.72
CA PRO A 23 -5.85 -7.92 -17.49
C PRO A 23 -7.03 -7.60 -16.56
N GLN A 24 -7.62 -8.63 -15.92
CA GLN A 24 -8.76 -8.46 -15.03
C GLN A 24 -8.48 -7.51 -13.86
N ARG A 25 -7.22 -7.47 -13.42
CA ARG A 25 -6.79 -6.52 -12.39
C ARG A 25 -6.94 -5.06 -12.82
N ILE A 26 -6.97 -4.74 -14.12
CA ILE A 26 -7.12 -3.37 -14.65
C ILE A 26 -8.59 -3.08 -15.00
N ASP A 27 -9.26 -4.05 -15.64
CA ASP A 27 -10.63 -3.89 -16.12
C ASP A 27 -11.48 -5.15 -15.83
N GLY A 28 -12.66 -4.97 -15.24
CA GLY A 28 -13.60 -6.05 -14.92
C GLY A 28 -13.32 -6.84 -13.62
N GLY A 29 -12.26 -6.51 -12.88
CA GLY A 29 -11.90 -7.16 -11.61
C GLY A 29 -12.82 -6.82 -10.44
N ARG A 30 -12.83 -7.69 -9.41
CA ARG A 30 -13.59 -7.47 -8.16
C ARG A 30 -12.70 -6.85 -7.09
N ILE A 31 -13.10 -5.69 -6.57
CA ILE A 31 -12.46 -5.10 -5.40
C ILE A 31 -12.79 -5.95 -4.18
N ARG A 32 -11.75 -6.36 -3.47
CA ARG A 32 -11.80 -7.05 -2.17
C ARG A 32 -11.16 -6.15 -1.13
N GLU A 33 -11.55 -6.34 0.12
CA GLU A 33 -11.03 -5.55 1.25
C GLU A 33 -10.48 -6.46 2.34
N ARG A 34 -9.37 -6.03 2.95
CA ARG A 34 -8.83 -6.56 4.21
C ARG A 34 -8.79 -5.43 5.22
N VAL A 35 -9.13 -5.74 6.47
CA VAL A 35 -9.14 -4.78 7.57
C VAL A 35 -8.28 -5.31 8.70
N GLY A 36 -7.34 -4.50 9.16
CA GLY A 36 -6.53 -4.76 10.35
C GLY A 36 -6.74 -3.67 11.39
N VAL A 37 -6.79 -4.05 12.66
CA VAL A 37 -6.88 -3.13 13.80
C VAL A 37 -5.85 -3.53 14.85
N ILE A 38 -5.21 -2.54 15.47
CA ILE A 38 -4.27 -2.74 16.58
C ILE A 38 -4.38 -1.58 17.56
N GLU A 39 -3.92 -1.80 18.79
CA GLU A 39 -3.79 -0.77 19.81
C GLU A 39 -2.33 -0.37 19.93
N ALA A 40 -2.02 0.91 19.71
CA ALA A 40 -0.72 1.48 20.03
C ALA A 40 -0.63 1.68 21.55
N GLY A 41 0.47 1.25 22.15
CA GLY A 41 0.78 1.47 23.55
C GLY A 41 1.43 2.84 23.79
N ALA A 42 1.16 3.45 24.94
CA ALA A 42 1.76 4.72 25.34
C ALA A 42 3.27 4.65 25.68
N ALA A 43 3.88 3.48 25.54
CA ALA A 43 5.32 3.24 25.75
C ALA A 43 5.98 2.61 24.51
N ASP A 44 5.27 2.55 23.38
CA ASP A 44 5.80 1.95 22.17
C ASP A 44 6.91 2.85 21.62
N SER A 45 8.08 2.24 21.42
CA SER A 45 9.31 2.94 21.08
C SER A 45 9.44 3.15 19.58
N ILE A 46 10.34 4.06 19.19
CA ILE A 46 10.79 4.17 17.80
C ILE A 46 11.29 2.80 17.34
N GLY A 47 10.86 2.38 16.15
CA GLY A 47 11.15 1.06 15.57
C GLY A 47 10.15 -0.02 15.96
N SER A 48 9.13 0.26 16.78
CA SER A 48 7.99 -0.65 16.96
C SER A 48 7.28 -0.88 15.62
N ILE A 49 6.92 -2.14 15.34
CA ILE A 49 6.28 -2.56 14.08
C ILE A 49 4.87 -3.09 14.36
N TYR A 50 3.87 -2.44 13.79
CA TYR A 50 2.48 -2.86 13.82
C TYR A 50 2.14 -3.60 12.52
N ARG A 51 1.93 -4.92 12.57
CA ARG A 51 1.56 -5.72 11.38
C ARG A 51 0.04 -5.88 11.32
N LEU A 52 -0.60 -5.35 10.28
CA LEU A 52 -2.06 -5.21 10.27
C LEU A 52 -2.77 -6.21 9.35
N MET A 53 -2.21 -6.52 8.18
CA MET A 53 -2.83 -7.47 7.25
C MET A 53 -1.81 -8.07 6.29
N ARG A 54 -2.23 -9.12 5.57
CA ARG A 54 -1.44 -9.71 4.49
C ARG A 54 -1.90 -9.22 3.13
N ILE A 55 -1.03 -9.29 2.14
CA ILE A 55 -1.31 -9.13 0.71
C ILE A 55 -0.46 -10.12 -0.10
N ASN A 56 -0.96 -10.63 -1.23
CA ASN A 56 -0.15 -11.49 -2.09
C ASN A 56 0.66 -10.64 -3.08
N SER A 57 1.82 -11.14 -3.49
CA SER A 57 2.71 -10.49 -4.45
C SER A 57 2.05 -10.16 -5.80
N VAL A 58 1.05 -10.95 -6.21
CA VAL A 58 0.32 -10.78 -7.49
C VAL A 58 -0.85 -9.80 -7.40
N ASP A 59 -1.30 -9.46 -6.19
CA ASP A 59 -2.46 -8.58 -5.99
C ASP A 59 -2.15 -7.15 -6.45
N ARG A 60 -3.14 -6.46 -7.03
CA ARG A 60 -3.05 -5.03 -7.35
C ARG A 60 -3.70 -4.21 -6.25
N VAL A 61 -2.93 -3.36 -5.60
CA VAL A 61 -3.44 -2.42 -4.58
C VAL A 61 -4.32 -1.38 -5.26
N SER A 62 -5.53 -1.19 -4.75
CA SER A 62 -6.45 -0.15 -5.22
C SER A 62 -6.47 1.04 -4.27
N ARG A 63 -6.53 0.79 -2.96
CA ARG A 63 -6.47 1.81 -1.90
C ARG A 63 -5.94 1.25 -0.60
N LEU A 64 -5.28 2.09 0.17
CA LEU A 64 -4.95 1.88 1.57
C LEU A 64 -5.49 3.06 2.39
N LEU A 65 -6.47 2.77 3.25
CA LEU A 65 -7.16 3.77 4.07
C LEU A 65 -6.72 3.65 5.52
N LEU A 66 -6.17 4.71 6.07
CA LEU A 66 -5.75 4.84 7.45
C LEU A 66 -6.83 5.51 8.30
N SER A 67 -7.12 4.92 9.45
CA SER A 67 -7.87 5.58 10.53
C SER A 67 -7.14 5.37 11.84
N CYS A 68 -7.09 6.38 12.69
CA CYS A 68 -6.50 6.25 14.02
C CYS A 68 -7.10 7.28 14.98
N ASP A 69 -6.90 7.03 16.28
CA ASP A 69 -7.08 8.06 17.30
C ASP A 69 -5.96 9.12 17.22
N ALA A 70 -6.11 10.19 18.00
CA ALA A 70 -5.04 11.16 18.20
C ALA A 70 -3.97 10.60 19.17
N ILE A 71 -2.97 9.91 18.63
CA ILE A 71 -1.92 9.25 19.41
C ILE A 71 -0.77 10.23 19.65
N THR A 72 -0.58 10.63 20.91
CA THR A 72 0.45 11.62 21.29
C THR A 72 1.84 11.22 20.77
N THR A 73 2.50 12.16 20.07
CA THR A 73 3.83 12.09 19.43
C THR A 73 4.05 11.02 18.34
N ALA A 74 3.08 10.15 18.05
CA ALA A 74 3.29 9.03 17.14
C ALA A 74 3.35 9.44 15.66
N VAL A 75 4.36 8.91 14.98
CA VAL A 75 4.59 9.05 13.53
C VAL A 75 5.12 7.69 13.06
N GLY A 76 4.75 7.25 11.85
CA GLY A 76 5.27 6.00 11.31
C GLY A 76 5.27 5.92 9.80
N ASP A 77 6.13 5.04 9.29
CA ASP A 77 6.21 4.67 7.88
C ASP A 77 5.26 3.49 7.63
N ILE A 78 4.56 3.50 6.50
CA ILE A 78 3.60 2.46 6.11
C ILE A 78 4.14 1.72 4.90
N GLY A 79 4.44 0.43 5.07
CA GLY A 79 5.19 -0.32 4.08
C GLY A 79 4.91 -1.81 4.05
N ILE A 80 5.80 -2.52 3.36
CA ILE A 80 5.73 -3.93 3.02
C ILE A 80 6.85 -4.70 3.75
N TYR A 81 6.45 -5.77 4.40
CA TYR A 81 7.32 -6.65 5.16
C TYR A 81 7.14 -8.09 4.67
N ASP A 82 8.18 -8.90 4.75
CA ASP A 82 7.98 -10.34 4.70
C ASP A 82 7.10 -10.76 5.90
N ILE A 83 6.36 -11.86 5.74
CA ILE A 83 5.57 -12.41 6.86
C ILE A 83 6.50 -12.91 7.96
N SER A 84 6.12 -12.84 9.23
CA SER A 84 7.02 -13.20 10.36
C SER A 84 7.64 -14.60 10.28
N ALA A 85 6.95 -15.56 9.66
CA ALA A 85 7.44 -16.93 9.47
C ALA A 85 8.46 -17.09 8.32
N VAL A 86 8.62 -16.07 7.47
CA VAL A 86 9.52 -16.04 6.30
C VAL A 86 10.53 -14.92 6.51
N ASN A 87 11.82 -15.20 6.35
CA ASN A 87 12.89 -14.20 6.55
C ASN A 87 12.76 -13.40 7.86
N SER A 88 12.19 -14.01 8.91
CA SER A 88 11.92 -13.38 10.21
C SER A 88 11.12 -12.08 10.13
N GLY A 89 10.29 -11.93 9.09
CA GLY A 89 9.51 -10.72 8.85
C GLY A 89 10.36 -9.49 8.51
N ALA A 90 11.47 -9.66 7.81
CA ALA A 90 12.32 -8.56 7.38
C ALA A 90 11.55 -7.46 6.62
N VAL A 91 12.05 -6.23 6.72
CA VAL A 91 11.58 -5.09 5.91
C VAL A 91 11.86 -5.41 4.44
N VAL A 92 10.84 -5.25 3.59
CA VAL A 92 11.03 -5.26 2.13
C VAL A 92 11.16 -3.83 1.64
N ASP A 93 10.22 -2.99 2.07
CA ASP A 93 10.20 -1.56 1.82
C ASP A 93 9.42 -0.89 2.97
N ALA A 94 10.07 -0.04 3.77
CA ALA A 94 9.50 0.46 5.03
C ALA A 94 8.43 1.52 4.82
N ASP A 95 8.57 2.32 3.78
CA ASP A 95 7.78 3.52 3.47
C ASP A 95 7.07 3.41 2.11
N PHE A 96 6.89 2.20 1.58
CA PHE A 96 6.28 1.95 0.28
C PHE A 96 4.98 2.73 0.00
N PHE A 97 4.07 2.88 0.97
CA PHE A 97 2.81 3.61 0.79
C PHE A 97 2.87 5.03 1.35
N ALA A 98 3.45 5.19 2.54
CA ALA A 98 3.57 6.48 3.21
C ALA A 98 4.84 6.56 4.05
N SER A 99 5.43 7.75 4.08
CA SER A 99 6.63 8.06 4.86
C SER A 99 6.31 9.10 5.92
N ALA A 100 6.78 8.90 7.15
CA ALA A 100 6.56 9.81 8.27
C ALA A 100 5.08 10.24 8.45
N GLN A 101 4.13 9.31 8.24
CA GLN A 101 2.70 9.58 8.39
C GLN A 101 2.39 9.89 9.85
N ALA A 102 1.88 11.10 10.07
CA ALA A 102 1.48 11.55 11.40
C ALA A 102 0.25 10.78 11.89
N LEU A 103 0.32 10.27 13.11
CA LEU A 103 -0.77 9.60 13.83
C LEU A 103 -1.25 10.44 15.04
N THR A 104 -0.82 11.70 15.10
CA THR A 104 -1.04 12.60 16.25
C THR A 104 -2.43 13.27 16.26
N SER A 105 -3.16 13.19 15.16
CA SER A 105 -4.54 13.62 15.03
C SER A 105 -5.45 12.43 14.77
N ALA A 106 -6.73 12.57 15.13
CA ALA A 106 -7.71 11.56 14.76
C ALA A 106 -7.91 11.56 13.24
N LEU A 107 -7.67 10.41 12.61
CA LEU A 107 -7.82 10.21 11.17
C LEU A 107 -8.97 9.24 10.90
N VAL A 108 -9.75 9.52 9.85
CA VAL A 108 -10.87 8.66 9.44
C VAL A 108 -10.80 8.45 7.94
N ASN A 109 -10.49 7.22 7.52
CA ASN A 109 -10.34 6.80 6.13
C ASN A 109 -9.46 7.74 5.29
N GLN A 110 -8.36 8.24 5.86
CA GLN A 110 -7.38 8.99 5.09
C GLN A 110 -6.73 8.05 4.07
N ASP A 111 -6.78 8.43 2.80
CA ASP A 111 -6.13 7.68 1.73
C ASP A 111 -4.63 7.97 1.76
N VAL A 112 -3.85 6.93 2.03
CA VAL A 112 -2.38 6.98 2.14
C VAL A 112 -1.72 6.15 1.04
N THR A 113 -2.46 5.76 0.00
CA THR A 113 -1.98 4.79 -1.00
C THR A 113 -0.73 5.26 -1.74
N HIS A 114 -0.62 6.55 -2.04
CA HIS A 114 0.44 7.11 -2.88
C HIS A 114 1.21 8.22 -2.16
N GLU A 115 1.17 8.26 -0.84
CA GLU A 115 1.74 9.38 -0.08
C GLU A 115 3.27 9.43 -0.25
N ALA A 116 3.92 8.28 -0.20
CA ALA A 116 5.37 8.14 -0.33
C ALA A 116 5.94 8.55 -1.70
N ASP A 117 5.10 8.57 -2.73
CA ASP A 117 5.53 8.98 -4.08
C ASP A 117 4.43 9.65 -4.90
N ALA A 118 3.79 10.67 -4.31
CA ALA A 118 2.71 11.41 -4.98
C ALA A 118 3.16 12.13 -6.26
N ALA A 119 4.47 12.35 -6.44
CA ALA A 119 5.07 13.04 -7.59
C ALA A 119 5.74 12.08 -8.60
N ASP A 120 5.68 10.77 -8.40
CA ASP A 120 6.26 9.75 -9.28
C ASP A 120 7.79 9.90 -9.46
N ALA A 121 8.49 10.20 -8.37
CA ALA A 121 9.94 10.35 -8.27
C ALA A 121 10.69 9.01 -8.07
N GLY A 122 9.96 7.89 -7.90
CA GLY A 122 10.52 6.53 -7.81
C GLY A 122 10.92 6.11 -6.40
N THR A 123 10.30 6.67 -5.37
CA THR A 123 10.64 6.42 -3.94
C THR A 123 9.64 5.55 -3.20
N GLY A 124 8.57 5.07 -3.86
CA GLY A 124 7.53 4.27 -3.24
C GLY A 124 6.46 3.88 -4.26
N PHE A 125 5.21 3.71 -3.82
CA PHE A 125 4.10 3.37 -4.69
C PHE A 125 3.55 4.60 -5.43
N GLY A 126 4.21 4.95 -6.52
CA GLY A 126 3.91 6.12 -7.34
C GLY A 126 2.64 5.99 -8.18
N LEU A 127 2.20 7.12 -8.75
CA LEU A 127 1.02 7.18 -9.62
C LEU A 127 1.19 6.40 -10.93
N ALA A 128 2.42 6.21 -11.42
CA ALA A 128 2.66 5.36 -12.59
C ALA A 128 2.53 3.86 -12.30
N ASP A 129 2.50 3.47 -11.02
CA ASP A 129 2.48 2.06 -10.61
C ASP A 129 1.07 1.52 -10.33
N VAL A 130 0.03 2.34 -10.44
CA VAL A 130 -1.37 2.01 -10.09
C VAL A 130 -1.94 0.80 -10.86
N GLU A 131 -1.43 0.51 -12.07
CA GLU A 131 -1.87 -0.65 -12.87
C GLU A 131 -1.04 -1.93 -12.57
N LYS A 132 0.07 -1.80 -11.82
CA LYS A 132 1.03 -2.87 -11.57
C LYS A 132 0.59 -3.78 -10.41
N PRO A 133 0.81 -5.10 -10.51
CA PRO A 133 0.73 -5.97 -9.33
C PRO A 133 1.85 -5.60 -8.34
N LEU A 134 1.67 -5.93 -7.07
CA LEU A 134 2.57 -5.54 -5.98
C LEU A 134 4.04 -5.88 -6.28
N TRP A 135 4.35 -7.09 -6.77
CA TRP A 135 5.73 -7.48 -7.07
C TRP A 135 6.42 -6.56 -8.10
N GLN A 136 5.66 -6.11 -9.10
CA GLN A 136 6.20 -5.26 -10.17
C GLN A 136 6.31 -3.80 -9.70
N ALA A 137 5.40 -3.36 -8.84
CA ALA A 137 5.51 -2.06 -8.16
C ALA A 137 6.72 -2.03 -7.20
N LEU A 138 7.06 -3.16 -6.57
CA LEU A 138 8.28 -3.35 -5.78
C LEU A 138 9.56 -3.50 -6.64
N GLY A 139 9.46 -3.38 -7.97
CA GLY A 139 10.62 -3.47 -8.88
C GLY A 139 11.21 -4.88 -9.04
N LEU A 140 10.51 -5.94 -8.61
CA LEU A 140 10.99 -7.31 -8.80
C LEU A 140 10.90 -7.69 -10.28
N ALA A 141 11.78 -8.58 -10.75
CA ALA A 141 11.84 -9.00 -12.15
C ALA A 141 10.76 -10.03 -12.53
N ALA A 142 10.25 -10.78 -11.55
CA ALA A 142 9.20 -11.77 -11.70
C ALA A 142 8.42 -11.91 -10.39
N ASP A 143 7.21 -12.45 -10.46
CA ASP A 143 6.38 -12.71 -9.29
C ASP A 143 7.02 -13.78 -8.38
N PRO A 144 7.36 -13.46 -7.12
CA PRO A 144 7.88 -14.44 -6.17
C PRO A 144 6.82 -15.42 -5.64
N GLY A 145 5.52 -15.20 -5.93
CA GLY A 145 4.44 -16.08 -5.49
C GLY A 145 4.29 -16.15 -3.96
N LYS A 146 4.66 -15.08 -3.25
CA LYS A 146 4.68 -15.04 -1.78
C LYS A 146 3.70 -14.02 -1.21
N GLN A 147 3.47 -14.13 0.10
CA GLN A 147 2.69 -13.17 0.87
C GLN A 147 3.60 -12.20 1.59
N TYR A 148 3.09 -10.98 1.75
CA TYR A 148 3.71 -9.92 2.54
C TYR A 148 2.75 -9.44 3.62
N ASP A 149 3.29 -8.93 4.72
CA ASP A 149 2.54 -8.17 5.70
C ASP A 149 2.60 -6.67 5.34
N VAL A 150 1.46 -5.97 5.40
CA VAL A 150 1.40 -4.51 5.43
C VAL A 150 1.53 -4.07 6.88
N ALA A 151 2.50 -3.21 7.15
CA ALA A 151 2.84 -2.81 8.50
C ALA A 151 3.12 -1.31 8.61
N ILE A 152 3.03 -0.82 9.86
CA ILE A 152 3.43 0.53 10.25
C ILE A 152 4.65 0.42 11.15
N THR A 153 5.73 1.12 10.82
CA THR A 153 6.93 1.21 11.66
C THR A 153 7.03 2.60 12.25
N LEU A 154 7.04 2.68 13.59
CA LEU A 154 7.11 3.97 14.26
C LEU A 154 8.46 4.65 14.03
N THR A 155 8.43 5.87 13.50
CA THR A 155 9.58 6.78 13.36
C THR A 155 9.65 7.80 14.50
N ALA A 156 8.55 7.96 15.24
CA ALA A 156 8.52 8.65 16.54
C ALA A 156 7.78 7.77 17.57
N ALA A 157 8.26 7.77 18.82
CA ALA A 157 7.66 6.97 19.88
C ALA A 157 6.22 7.41 20.14
N ALA A 158 5.35 6.44 20.43
CA ALA A 158 4.00 6.72 20.89
C ALA A 158 4.02 6.96 22.39
N THR A 159 3.64 8.17 22.81
CA THR A 159 3.53 8.55 24.24
C THR A 159 2.09 8.60 24.73
N GLY A 160 1.13 8.35 23.84
CA GLY A 160 -0.27 8.08 24.12
C GLY A 160 -0.66 6.72 23.58
N ALA A 161 -1.70 6.12 24.15
CA ALA A 161 -2.32 4.91 23.59
C ALA A 161 -3.46 5.31 22.65
N GLY A 162 -3.78 4.45 21.69
CA GLY A 162 -4.94 4.64 20.82
C GLY A 162 -5.05 3.58 19.74
N THR A 163 -6.22 3.52 19.10
CA THR A 163 -6.48 2.53 18.08
C THR A 163 -5.92 2.98 16.72
N VAL A 164 -5.33 2.04 15.97
CA VAL A 164 -4.91 2.24 14.57
C VAL A 164 -5.57 1.17 13.70
N VAL A 165 -6.17 1.60 12.59
CA VAL A 165 -6.87 0.76 11.62
C VAL A 165 -6.32 1.03 10.22
N LEU A 166 -6.02 -0.04 9.49
CA LEU A 166 -5.77 0.02 8.05
C LEU A 166 -6.82 -0.81 7.31
N ARG A 167 -7.36 -0.24 6.23
CA ARG A 167 -8.19 -0.96 5.25
C ARG A 167 -7.48 -1.00 3.91
N LEU A 168 -7.14 -2.19 3.45
CA LEU A 168 -6.54 -2.43 2.14
C LEU A 168 -7.62 -2.91 1.18
N GLN A 169 -7.87 -2.12 0.14
CA GLN A 169 -8.68 -2.50 -1.00
C GLN A 169 -7.77 -2.94 -2.14
N TYR A 170 -8.01 -4.12 -2.69
CA TYR A 170 -7.17 -4.72 -3.71
C TYR A 170 -8.00 -5.55 -4.70
N ILE A 171 -7.41 -5.83 -5.86
CA ILE A 171 -7.94 -6.80 -6.83
C ILE A 171 -6.97 -7.97 -6.88
N ASP A 172 -7.49 -9.19 -6.90
CA ASP A 172 -6.66 -10.38 -7.01
C ASP A 172 -6.00 -10.46 -8.39
N GLY A 173 -4.73 -10.83 -8.40
CA GLY A 173 -4.00 -11.09 -9.63
C GLY A 173 -4.27 -12.51 -10.13
N ASN A 174 -5.46 -12.75 -10.69
CA ASN A 174 -5.77 -13.99 -11.39
C ASN A 174 -5.48 -13.87 -12.90
#